data_AF-A0A3D4UHC3-F1
#
_entry.id   AF-A0A3D4UHC3-F1
#
_cell.length_a   1.000
_cell.length_b   1.000
_cell.length_c   1.000
_cell.angle_alpha   90.00
_cell.angle_beta   90.00
_cell.angle_gamma   90.00
#
_symmetry.space_group_name_H-M   'P 1'
#
loop_
_entity.id
_entity.type
_entity.pdbx_description
1 polymer ?
#
loop_
_entity_poly.entity_id
_entity_poly.type
_entity_poly.pdbx_seq_one_letter_code
_entity_poly.pdbx_strand_id
1 'polypeptide(L)'
;MHTRCSLVIASLLAVCGSTAGAQVTSWLSPVDGNWNEDLKWDTGMSPNSSVMEVVLGLSGPYTVFTTNNWSINDLTISNPNAMLSIGTNQHTILGDLTNNGTILVNTNASIFNGTLFFNADSLISGSGLIQLNGPAGPDDATLSVDADNTVTHGAGHTIHGAGRLLGSLINNGTVVADDPLADGLLLDGTLDQSGGGLAGADNGAKLLLGSSGTTIGGELYTSNGGQIIAHTNNHHLDGVNLTGDLVIPGNGRTLIIDSTFQNNGTISINPDLNVFNGVLRFDTDATIQGNGTISLFSAGDFGDARLLTNGVVT
;
A
#
# COMPACT_ATOMS: atom_id res chain seq x y z
N MET A 1 -40.89 -29.71 68.97
CA MET A 1 -41.26 -28.64 68.03
C MET A 1 -40.02 -27.78 67.81
N HIS A 2 -39.56 -27.69 66.57
CA HIS A 2 -38.46 -26.88 66.02
C HIS A 2 -36.99 -27.16 66.42
N THR A 3 -36.39 -28.07 65.63
CA THR A 3 -34.98 -28.07 65.23
C THR A 3 -34.65 -26.78 64.46
N ARG A 4 -33.60 -26.05 64.83
CA ARG A 4 -33.03 -24.96 64.02
C ARG A 4 -31.62 -25.33 63.59
N CYS A 5 -31.52 -25.67 62.32
CA CYS A 5 -30.29 -25.88 61.57
C CYS A 5 -29.72 -24.51 61.21
N SER A 6 -28.52 -24.17 61.69
CA SER A 6 -27.81 -22.94 61.32
C SER A 6 -26.77 -23.27 60.27
N LEU A 7 -27.08 -22.96 59.01
CA LEU A 7 -26.16 -22.98 57.88
C LEU A 7 -25.75 -21.53 57.60
N VAL A 8 -24.48 -21.18 57.83
CA VAL A 8 -23.90 -19.92 57.36
C VAL A 8 -22.92 -20.25 56.25
N ILE A 9 -23.29 -19.84 55.04
CA ILE A 9 -22.57 -20.04 53.79
C ILE A 9 -21.51 -18.94 53.68
N ALA A 10 -20.24 -19.33 53.50
CA ALA A 10 -19.17 -18.42 53.12
C ALA A 10 -19.34 -18.03 51.64
N SER A 11 -19.64 -16.76 51.37
CA SER A 11 -19.68 -16.20 50.03
C SER A 11 -18.25 -15.96 49.53
N LEU A 12 -17.76 -16.85 48.66
CA LEU A 12 -16.55 -16.65 47.89
C LEU A 12 -16.84 -15.59 46.81
N LEU A 13 -16.35 -14.36 46.97
CA LEU A 13 -16.35 -13.37 45.88
C LEU A 13 -15.35 -13.83 44.82
N ALA A 14 -15.85 -14.43 43.73
CA ALA A 14 -15.09 -14.56 42.50
C ALA A 14 -15.03 -13.16 41.86
N VAL A 15 -13.89 -12.48 41.99
CA VAL A 15 -13.58 -11.35 41.12
C VAL A 15 -13.26 -11.96 39.75
N CYS A 16 -14.27 -12.02 38.89
CA CYS A 16 -14.03 -12.20 37.47
C CYS A 16 -13.27 -10.96 36.98
N GLY A 17 -11.96 -11.10 36.76
CA GLY A 17 -11.24 -10.15 35.92
C GLY A 17 -11.87 -10.22 34.54
N SER A 18 -12.63 -9.21 34.16
CA SER A 18 -13.02 -9.05 32.77
C SER A 18 -11.73 -8.87 31.98
N THR A 19 -11.39 -9.85 31.15
CA THR A 19 -10.51 -9.58 30.01
C THR A 19 -11.05 -8.34 29.32
N ALA A 20 -10.22 -7.33 29.10
CA ALA A 20 -10.60 -6.16 28.31
C ALA A 20 -10.97 -6.69 26.91
N GLY A 21 -12.27 -6.87 26.67
CA GLY A 21 -12.77 -7.25 25.35
C GLY A 21 -12.57 -6.06 24.43
N ALA A 22 -12.13 -6.33 23.21
CA ALA A 22 -12.11 -5.33 22.16
C ALA A 22 -13.50 -4.67 22.04
N GLN A 23 -13.52 -3.35 21.89
CA GLN A 23 -14.75 -2.57 21.88
C GLN A 23 -15.21 -2.39 20.44
N VAL A 24 -16.19 -3.19 20.02
CA VAL A 24 -16.78 -3.07 18.68
C VAL A 24 -17.72 -1.86 18.64
N THR A 25 -17.57 -1.02 17.63
CA THR A 25 -18.51 0.06 17.32
C THR A 25 -18.83 0.10 15.82
N SER A 26 -20.09 0.36 15.49
CA SER A 26 -20.60 0.35 14.13
C SER A 26 -21.20 1.69 13.74
N TRP A 27 -21.10 2.02 12.45
CA TRP A 27 -21.83 3.15 11.88
C TRP A 27 -23.34 2.95 12.07
N LEU A 28 -24.05 4.00 12.48
CA LEU A 28 -25.42 3.89 13.00
C LEU A 28 -26.50 3.85 11.92
N SER A 29 -26.29 4.52 10.79
CA SER A 29 -27.27 4.57 9.69
C SER A 29 -26.58 4.74 8.33
N PRO A 30 -27.11 4.19 7.22
CA PRO A 30 -26.46 4.22 5.91
C PRO A 30 -26.66 5.59 5.24
N VAL A 31 -26.16 6.63 5.90
CA VAL A 31 -26.20 8.02 5.45
C VAL A 31 -24.80 8.59 5.56
N ASP A 32 -24.50 9.53 4.69
CA ASP A 32 -23.24 10.25 4.74
C ASP A 32 -23.07 10.95 6.10
N GLY A 33 -21.82 11.04 6.56
CA GLY A 33 -21.54 11.71 7.81
C GLY A 33 -20.07 11.75 8.19
N ASN A 34 -19.80 12.59 9.18
CA ASN A 34 -18.47 12.75 9.73
C ASN A 34 -18.19 11.63 10.74
N TRP A 35 -17.07 10.92 10.57
CA TRP A 35 -16.55 9.96 11.55
C TRP A 35 -16.51 10.54 12.96
N ASN A 36 -16.17 11.82 13.10
CA ASN A 36 -15.97 12.48 14.38
C ASN A 36 -17.29 12.97 15.03
N GLU A 37 -18.46 12.67 14.45
CA GLU A 37 -19.75 12.93 15.08
C GLU A 37 -20.19 11.73 15.93
N ASP A 38 -20.13 11.88 17.25
CA ASP A 38 -20.45 10.81 18.22
C ASP A 38 -21.81 10.13 17.98
N LEU A 39 -22.83 10.91 17.58
CA LEU A 39 -24.18 10.40 17.32
C LEU A 39 -24.33 9.61 16.00
N LYS A 40 -23.26 9.50 15.20
CA LYS A 40 -23.22 8.64 14.01
C LYS A 40 -22.79 7.20 14.33
N TRP A 41 -22.46 6.91 15.58
CA TRP A 41 -22.01 5.60 16.05
C TRP A 41 -23.01 4.97 17.02
N ASP A 42 -23.13 3.65 16.97
CA ASP A 42 -24.04 2.86 17.84
C ASP A 42 -23.73 2.96 19.33
N THR A 43 -22.47 3.20 19.69
CA THR A 43 -22.03 3.45 21.05
C THR A 43 -22.29 4.89 21.53
N GLY A 44 -22.69 5.79 20.62
CA GLY A 44 -22.84 7.21 20.90
C GLY A 44 -21.52 7.94 21.17
N MET A 45 -20.40 7.37 20.75
CA MET A 45 -19.06 7.96 20.82
C MET A 45 -18.30 7.63 19.53
N SER A 46 -17.58 8.62 18.98
CA SER A 46 -16.74 8.41 17.80
C SER A 46 -15.50 7.55 18.13
N PRO A 47 -15.15 6.56 17.29
CA PRO A 47 -14.03 5.68 17.54
C PRO A 47 -12.69 6.41 17.41
N ASN A 48 -11.89 6.35 18.48
CA ASN A 48 -10.54 6.91 18.54
C ASN A 48 -9.75 6.31 19.73
N SER A 49 -9.68 4.98 19.79
CA SER A 49 -8.90 4.25 20.79
C SER A 49 -8.29 2.98 20.19
N SER A 50 -7.06 2.65 20.62
CA SER A 50 -6.29 1.49 20.14
C SER A 50 -6.90 0.12 20.47
N VAL A 51 -8.04 0.06 21.17
CA VAL A 51 -8.78 -1.18 21.48
C VAL A 51 -10.12 -1.27 20.76
N MET A 52 -10.45 -0.27 19.94
CA MET A 52 -11.72 -0.22 19.23
C MET A 52 -11.65 -0.95 17.90
N GLU A 53 -12.64 -1.79 17.65
CA GLU A 53 -12.89 -2.43 16.36
C GLU A 53 -14.03 -1.68 15.68
N VAL A 54 -13.82 -1.20 14.45
CA VAL A 54 -14.78 -0.37 13.76
C VAL A 54 -15.44 -1.11 12.61
N VAL A 55 -16.77 -1.01 12.49
CA VAL A 55 -17.55 -1.67 11.43
C VAL A 55 -18.36 -0.67 10.60
N LEU A 56 -18.07 -0.64 9.30
CA LEU A 56 -18.85 0.02 8.24
C LEU A 56 -19.59 -1.06 7.43
N GLY A 57 -20.68 -1.60 8.00
CA GLY A 57 -21.36 -2.79 7.48
C GLY A 57 -22.81 -2.62 7.03
N LEU A 58 -23.37 -1.41 7.10
CA LEU A 58 -24.75 -1.17 6.72
C LEU A 58 -24.96 -1.32 5.20
N SER A 59 -26.14 -1.74 4.76
CA SER A 59 -26.45 -1.89 3.33
C SER A 59 -26.74 -0.54 2.65
N GLY A 60 -26.41 -0.44 1.37
CA GLY A 60 -26.64 0.76 0.55
C GLY A 60 -25.42 1.69 0.51
N PRO A 61 -25.37 2.66 -0.40
CA PRO A 61 -24.24 3.56 -0.52
C PRO A 61 -24.24 4.58 0.64
N TYR A 62 -23.06 4.84 1.22
CA TYR A 62 -22.81 5.96 2.12
C TYR A 62 -21.32 6.28 2.20
N THR A 63 -21.03 7.53 2.52
CA THR A 63 -19.68 8.04 2.72
C THR A 63 -19.46 8.44 4.17
N VAL A 64 -18.48 7.82 4.81
CA VAL A 64 -17.95 8.28 6.10
C VAL A 64 -16.72 9.13 5.81
N PHE A 65 -16.79 10.44 6.07
CA PHE A 65 -15.64 11.33 5.90
C PHE A 65 -15.02 11.70 7.24
N THR A 66 -13.74 12.01 7.26
CA THR A 66 -13.00 12.34 8.50
C THR A 66 -12.64 13.82 8.57
N THR A 67 -12.71 14.42 9.76
CA THR A 67 -12.25 15.80 10.00
C THR A 67 -11.04 15.89 10.93
N ASN A 68 -10.87 14.91 11.82
CA ASN A 68 -9.73 14.79 12.72
C ASN A 68 -9.11 13.39 12.61
N ASN A 69 -7.84 13.27 13.00
CA ASN A 69 -7.14 12.00 13.13
C ASN A 69 -7.92 11.03 14.04
N TRP A 70 -7.83 9.74 13.72
CA TRP A 70 -8.26 8.66 14.60
C TRP A 70 -7.20 7.58 14.69
N SER A 71 -7.23 6.83 15.79
CA SER A 71 -6.41 5.65 16.03
C SER A 71 -7.31 4.53 16.53
N ILE A 72 -7.36 3.40 15.82
CA ILE A 72 -8.24 2.25 16.12
C ILE A 72 -7.47 0.94 16.00
N ASN A 73 -7.99 -0.14 16.58
CA ASN A 73 -7.42 -1.47 16.40
C ASN A 73 -7.71 -1.97 14.98
N ASP A 74 -8.94 -2.45 14.75
CA ASP A 74 -9.35 -3.06 13.49
C ASP A 74 -10.36 -2.17 12.75
N LEU A 75 -10.34 -2.24 11.42
CA LEU A 75 -11.34 -1.62 10.55
C LEU A 75 -11.96 -2.67 9.64
N THR A 76 -13.28 -2.82 9.71
CA THR A 76 -14.06 -3.68 8.82
C THR A 76 -15.04 -2.85 8.00
N ILE A 77 -14.79 -2.72 6.70
CA ILE A 77 -15.74 -2.21 5.71
C ILE A 77 -16.35 -3.40 4.99
N SER A 78 -17.42 -3.98 5.54
CA SER A 78 -18.05 -5.16 4.93
C SER A 78 -19.03 -4.82 3.81
N ASN A 79 -19.51 -3.56 3.75
CA ASN A 79 -20.38 -3.09 2.68
C ASN A 79 -19.58 -2.66 1.43
N PRO A 80 -19.77 -3.30 0.26
CA PRO A 80 -19.03 -2.93 -0.95
C PRO A 80 -19.41 -1.58 -1.56
N ASN A 81 -20.51 -0.97 -1.10
CA ASN A 81 -20.93 0.36 -1.56
C ASN A 81 -20.56 1.48 -0.55
N ALA A 82 -19.89 1.14 0.55
CA ALA A 82 -19.43 2.14 1.52
C ALA A 82 -18.11 2.76 1.06
N MET A 83 -17.98 4.06 1.27
CA MET A 83 -16.73 4.79 1.10
C MET A 83 -16.27 5.37 2.43
N LEU A 84 -15.02 5.10 2.82
CA LEU A 84 -14.30 5.86 3.84
C LEU A 84 -13.44 6.91 3.13
N SER A 85 -13.76 8.18 3.36
CA SER A 85 -13.10 9.33 2.75
C SER A 85 -12.16 9.98 3.78
N ILE A 86 -10.86 9.85 3.53
CA ILE A 86 -9.80 10.43 4.35
C ILE A 86 -9.33 11.73 3.69
N GLY A 87 -9.29 12.80 4.49
CA GLY A 87 -8.79 14.10 4.08
C GLY A 87 -7.26 14.17 4.12
N THR A 88 -6.74 15.32 4.58
CA THR A 88 -5.30 15.63 4.69
C THR A 88 -4.78 15.35 6.10
N ASN A 89 -5.28 14.26 6.69
CA ASN A 89 -5.04 13.85 8.07
C ASN A 89 -4.34 12.49 8.07
N GLN A 90 -3.72 12.14 9.21
CA GLN A 90 -3.15 10.82 9.42
C GLN A 90 -4.08 9.98 10.30
N HIS A 91 -4.45 8.81 9.80
CA HIS A 91 -5.29 7.85 10.50
C HIS A 91 -4.52 6.56 10.77
N THR A 92 -4.62 6.03 11.98
CA THR A 92 -3.79 4.90 12.44
C THR A 92 -4.62 3.64 12.66
N ILE A 93 -4.21 2.55 12.04
CA ILE A 93 -4.71 1.18 12.27
C ILE A 93 -3.61 0.41 13.02
N LEU A 94 -3.98 -0.25 14.13
CA LEU A 94 -3.08 -1.08 14.94
C LEU A 94 -3.33 -2.60 14.80
N GLY A 95 -4.36 -2.98 14.07
CA GLY A 95 -4.74 -4.37 13.79
C GLY A 95 -5.02 -4.56 12.30
N ASP A 96 -6.01 -5.38 11.99
CA ASP A 96 -6.34 -5.77 10.61
C ASP A 96 -7.31 -4.80 9.93
N LEU A 97 -7.20 -4.73 8.61
CA LEU A 97 -8.12 -4.02 7.73
C LEU A 97 -8.86 -5.03 6.84
N THR A 98 -10.15 -5.24 7.07
CA THR A 98 -11.02 -5.95 6.13
C THR A 98 -11.80 -4.93 5.31
N ASN A 99 -11.52 -4.80 4.02
CA ASN A 99 -12.15 -3.83 3.14
C ASN A 99 -12.80 -4.50 1.92
N ASN A 100 -14.13 -4.40 1.84
CA ASN A 100 -14.90 -4.76 0.64
C ASN A 100 -15.41 -3.52 -0.12
N GLY A 101 -15.31 -2.33 0.47
CA GLY A 101 -15.73 -1.06 -0.12
C GLY A 101 -14.55 -0.26 -0.66
N THR A 102 -14.63 1.07 -0.54
CA THR A 102 -13.56 1.98 -0.98
C THR A 102 -13.01 2.77 0.20
N ILE A 103 -11.69 2.83 0.32
CA ILE A 103 -11.00 3.84 1.13
C ILE A 103 -10.34 4.82 0.16
N LEU A 104 -10.76 6.08 0.21
CA LEU A 104 -10.18 7.16 -0.59
C LEU A 104 -9.27 8.01 0.29
N VAL A 105 -7.96 7.96 0.03
CA VAL A 105 -6.95 8.74 0.75
C VAL A 105 -6.69 10.05 0.01
N ASN A 106 -6.73 11.17 0.74
CA ASN A 106 -6.65 12.52 0.21
C ASN A 106 -7.82 12.87 -0.75
N THR A 107 -9.04 12.76 -0.22
CA THR A 107 -10.28 12.92 -0.98
C THR A 107 -10.44 14.24 -1.75
N ASN A 108 -9.73 15.30 -1.34
CA ASN A 108 -9.86 16.62 -1.95
C ASN A 108 -8.79 16.86 -3.03
N ALA A 109 -7.97 15.84 -3.35
CA ALA A 109 -6.81 15.98 -4.22
C ALA A 109 -5.97 17.21 -3.80
N SER A 110 -5.64 17.25 -2.51
CA SER A 110 -4.92 18.37 -1.90
C SER A 110 -3.42 18.16 -2.01
N ILE A 111 -2.64 19.24 -2.06
CA ILE A 111 -1.17 19.18 -1.92
C ILE A 111 -0.72 18.98 -0.46
N PHE A 112 -1.69 18.83 0.46
CA PHE A 112 -1.42 18.44 1.84
C PHE A 112 -1.64 16.94 1.99
N ASN A 113 -0.77 16.31 2.78
CA ASN A 113 -0.67 14.87 2.86
C ASN A 113 -1.90 14.26 3.57
N GLY A 114 -2.59 13.35 2.90
CA GLY A 114 -3.48 12.37 3.53
C GLY A 114 -2.74 11.07 3.78
N THR A 115 -2.91 10.45 4.95
CA THR A 115 -2.17 9.23 5.30
C THR A 115 -3.06 8.20 5.98
N LEU A 116 -3.04 6.98 5.43
CA LEU A 116 -3.46 5.77 6.13
C LEU A 116 -2.20 5.08 6.66
N PHE A 117 -2.08 5.00 7.98
CA PHE A 117 -0.88 4.53 8.67
C PHE A 117 -1.15 3.23 9.42
N PHE A 118 -0.34 2.21 9.16
CA PHE A 118 -0.32 0.95 9.89
C PHE A 118 0.82 0.96 10.91
N ASN A 119 0.46 0.90 12.19
CA ASN A 119 1.40 0.96 13.32
C ASN A 119 1.55 -0.39 14.04
N ALA A 120 1.37 -1.47 13.29
CA ALA A 120 1.51 -2.86 13.70
C ALA A 120 1.64 -3.73 12.44
N ASP A 121 2.06 -4.98 12.63
CA ASP A 121 1.85 -6.02 11.63
C ASP A 121 0.34 -6.18 11.38
N SER A 122 -0.09 -6.10 10.12
CA SER A 122 -1.50 -6.09 9.76
C SER A 122 -1.79 -6.87 8.47
N LEU A 123 -3.01 -7.38 8.34
CA LEU A 123 -3.56 -7.90 7.10
C LEU A 123 -4.57 -6.92 6.50
N ILE A 124 -4.37 -6.55 5.24
CA ILE A 124 -5.40 -5.94 4.39
C ILE A 124 -6.08 -7.08 3.63
N SER A 125 -7.37 -7.31 3.89
CA SER A 125 -8.18 -8.35 3.25
C SER A 125 -9.47 -7.81 2.65
N GLY A 126 -10.25 -8.68 2.00
CA GLY A 126 -11.49 -8.32 1.32
C GLY A 126 -11.29 -8.10 -0.18
N SER A 127 -12.35 -7.62 -0.84
CA SER A 127 -12.38 -7.39 -2.30
C SER A 127 -12.42 -5.93 -2.71
N GLY A 128 -12.20 -5.03 -1.75
CA GLY A 128 -12.33 -3.59 -1.91
C GLY A 128 -11.10 -2.92 -2.52
N LEU A 129 -11.14 -1.60 -2.49
CA LEU A 129 -10.12 -0.71 -3.04
C LEU A 129 -9.58 0.22 -1.95
N ILE A 130 -8.27 0.45 -1.95
CA ILE A 130 -7.66 1.66 -1.41
C ILE A 130 -7.21 2.51 -2.58
N GLN A 131 -7.81 3.68 -2.77
CA GLN A 131 -7.42 4.66 -3.77
C GLN A 131 -6.55 5.74 -3.12
N LEU A 132 -5.33 5.89 -3.61
CA LEU A 132 -4.46 7.02 -3.32
C LEU A 132 -4.72 8.13 -4.34
N ASN A 133 -5.03 9.33 -3.87
CA ASN A 133 -5.44 10.45 -4.72
C ASN A 133 -4.48 11.64 -4.57
N GLY A 134 -3.19 11.40 -4.83
CA GLY A 134 -2.13 12.41 -4.79
C GLY A 134 -2.07 13.26 -6.06
N PRO A 135 -2.42 14.56 -6.03
CA PRO A 135 -2.56 15.39 -7.23
C PRO A 135 -1.24 15.89 -7.83
N ALA A 136 -0.21 16.13 -7.00
CA ALA A 136 0.96 16.92 -7.40
C ALA A 136 2.28 16.26 -7.00
N GLY A 137 2.29 15.42 -5.98
CA GLY A 137 3.44 14.61 -5.61
C GLY A 137 3.04 13.32 -4.90
N PRO A 138 3.93 12.32 -4.87
CA PRO A 138 3.65 11.04 -4.21
C PRO A 138 3.25 11.15 -2.74
N ASP A 139 3.80 12.14 -2.02
CA ASP A 139 3.56 12.31 -0.58
C ASP A 139 2.13 12.82 -0.25
N ASP A 140 1.42 13.35 -1.24
CA ASP A 140 0.09 13.93 -1.04
C ASP A 140 -0.94 12.87 -0.60
N ALA A 141 -0.77 11.62 -1.01
CA ALA A 141 -1.62 10.49 -0.60
C ALA A 141 -0.75 9.28 -0.28
N THR A 142 -0.67 8.92 1.00
CA THR A 142 0.28 7.89 1.46
C THR A 142 -0.45 6.74 2.16
N LEU A 143 -0.11 5.51 1.77
CA LEU A 143 -0.24 4.34 2.64
C LEU A 143 1.13 4.09 3.27
N SER A 144 1.20 4.18 4.59
CA SER A 144 2.46 4.08 5.33
C SER A 144 2.42 2.92 6.32
N VAL A 145 3.51 2.17 6.38
CA VAL A 145 3.76 1.12 7.37
C VAL A 145 4.91 1.59 8.25
N ASP A 146 4.71 1.50 9.56
CA ASP A 146 5.77 1.78 10.53
C ASP A 146 7.00 0.89 10.28
N ALA A 147 8.19 1.43 10.55
CA ALA A 147 9.46 0.83 10.10
C ALA A 147 9.74 -0.57 10.64
N ASP A 148 9.19 -0.92 11.81
CA ASP A 148 9.38 -2.21 12.45
C ASP A 148 8.27 -3.22 12.11
N ASN A 149 7.32 -2.85 11.26
CA ASN A 149 6.13 -3.63 10.96
C ASN A 149 6.07 -4.01 9.48
N THR A 150 5.29 -5.04 9.18
CA THR A 150 4.99 -5.50 7.82
C THR A 150 3.49 -5.65 7.63
N VAL A 151 2.98 -5.07 6.55
CA VAL A 151 1.58 -5.26 6.15
C VAL A 151 1.49 -6.33 5.08
N THR A 152 0.54 -7.25 5.21
CA THR A 152 0.18 -8.19 4.14
C THR A 152 -1.01 -7.66 3.36
N HIS A 153 -0.85 -7.37 2.07
CA HIS A 153 -1.92 -7.02 1.15
C HIS A 153 -2.48 -8.29 0.49
N GLY A 154 -3.71 -8.67 0.86
CA GLY A 154 -4.34 -9.91 0.45
C GLY A 154 -4.77 -9.96 -1.03
N ALA A 155 -4.83 -11.17 -1.58
CA ALA A 155 -4.99 -11.42 -3.02
C ALA A 155 -6.31 -10.93 -3.67
N GLY A 156 -7.34 -10.68 -2.88
CA GLY A 156 -8.63 -10.17 -3.39
C GLY A 156 -8.70 -8.64 -3.49
N HIS A 157 -7.73 -7.92 -2.91
CA HIS A 157 -7.80 -6.49 -2.69
C HIS A 157 -6.93 -5.72 -3.70
N THR A 158 -7.26 -4.44 -3.93
CA THR A 158 -6.51 -3.56 -4.83
C THR A 158 -6.10 -2.27 -4.13
N ILE A 159 -4.86 -1.86 -4.34
CA ILE A 159 -4.36 -0.52 -4.02
C ILE A 159 -4.05 0.18 -5.35
N HIS A 160 -4.59 1.35 -5.58
CA HIS A 160 -4.43 2.04 -6.87
C HIS A 160 -4.42 3.57 -6.77
N GLY A 161 -4.24 4.24 -7.92
CA GLY A 161 -4.21 5.70 -8.02
C GLY A 161 -2.79 6.27 -8.15
N ALA A 162 -2.56 7.41 -7.51
CA ALA A 162 -1.27 8.08 -7.43
C ALA A 162 -0.99 8.52 -6.00
N GLY A 163 0.27 8.45 -5.58
CA GLY A 163 0.63 8.60 -4.18
C GLY A 163 1.90 7.83 -3.82
N ARG A 164 2.03 7.43 -2.56
CA ARG A 164 3.19 6.71 -2.04
C ARG A 164 2.78 5.49 -1.22
N LEU A 165 3.45 4.37 -1.47
CA LEU A 165 3.49 3.21 -0.59
C LEU A 165 4.82 3.26 0.16
N LEU A 166 4.76 3.48 1.47
CA LEU A 166 5.92 3.65 2.33
C LEU A 166 6.01 2.50 3.32
N GLY A 167 7.18 1.88 3.43
CA GLY A 167 7.47 0.80 4.38
C GLY A 167 7.41 -0.61 3.77
N SER A 168 7.26 -1.63 4.61
CA SER A 168 7.32 -3.05 4.20
C SER A 168 5.93 -3.61 3.91
N LEU A 169 5.72 -4.06 2.66
CA LEU A 169 4.46 -4.64 2.19
C LEU A 169 4.70 -6.02 1.56
N ILE A 170 4.06 -7.06 2.10
CA ILE A 170 3.88 -8.35 1.40
C ILE A 170 2.67 -8.20 0.50
N ASN A 171 2.89 -8.06 -0.81
CA ASN A 171 1.84 -7.90 -1.79
C ASN A 171 1.43 -9.24 -2.41
N ASN A 172 0.23 -9.71 -2.08
CA ASN A 172 -0.43 -10.83 -2.75
C ASN A 172 -1.58 -10.36 -3.65
N GLY A 173 -1.99 -9.09 -3.55
CA GLY A 173 -3.07 -8.48 -4.34
C GLY A 173 -2.56 -7.69 -5.54
N THR A 174 -3.34 -6.68 -5.95
CA THR A 174 -3.02 -5.81 -7.08
C THR A 174 -2.61 -4.42 -6.60
N VAL A 175 -1.41 -3.97 -6.99
CA VAL A 175 -0.96 -2.59 -6.84
C VAL A 175 -0.87 -1.96 -8.23
N VAL A 176 -1.59 -0.88 -8.50
CA VAL A 176 -1.58 -0.29 -9.86
C VAL A 176 -1.58 1.23 -9.84
N ALA A 177 -0.62 1.84 -10.51
CA ALA A 177 -0.69 3.25 -10.86
C ALA A 177 -1.67 3.41 -12.03
N ASP A 178 -2.74 4.18 -11.89
CA ASP A 178 -3.76 4.33 -12.94
C ASP A 178 -4.27 5.77 -13.15
N ASP A 179 -3.70 6.74 -12.44
CA ASP A 179 -3.94 8.17 -12.65
C ASP A 179 -2.86 8.81 -13.57
N PRO A 180 -3.16 9.07 -14.85
CA PRO A 180 -2.22 9.68 -15.79
C PRO A 180 -2.04 11.19 -15.60
N LEU A 181 -2.89 11.84 -14.80
CA LEU A 181 -2.81 13.29 -14.57
C LEU A 181 -1.88 13.63 -13.40
N ALA A 182 -1.57 12.65 -12.56
CA ALA A 182 -0.68 12.78 -11.41
C ALA A 182 0.78 12.41 -11.75
N ASP A 183 1.68 12.63 -10.79
CA ASP A 183 3.11 12.33 -10.92
C ASP A 183 3.40 10.81 -10.96
N GLY A 184 2.58 10.01 -10.28
CA GLY A 184 2.65 8.54 -10.26
C GLY A 184 2.43 7.93 -8.87
N LEU A 185 2.52 6.61 -8.81
CA LEU A 185 2.51 5.83 -7.57
C LEU A 185 3.96 5.44 -7.22
N LEU A 186 4.48 5.95 -6.11
CA LEU A 186 5.84 5.69 -5.63
C LEU A 186 5.88 4.47 -4.71
N LEU A 187 6.72 3.49 -5.08
CA LEU A 187 7.11 2.39 -4.21
C LEU A 187 8.35 2.80 -3.41
N ASP A 188 8.17 3.13 -2.14
CA ASP A 188 9.24 3.62 -1.26
C ASP A 188 9.40 2.74 -0.02
N GLY A 189 9.92 1.54 -0.26
CA GLY A 189 10.11 0.51 0.75
C GLY A 189 10.26 -0.86 0.11
N THR A 190 10.03 -1.91 0.89
CA THR A 190 10.05 -3.28 0.39
C THR A 190 8.66 -3.69 -0.08
N LEU A 191 8.58 -4.17 -1.33
CA LEU A 191 7.40 -4.78 -1.91
C LEU A 191 7.70 -6.26 -2.20
N ASP A 192 7.27 -7.15 -1.33
CA ASP A 192 7.45 -8.60 -1.49
C ASP A 192 6.22 -9.22 -2.16
N GLN A 193 6.36 -9.57 -3.44
CA GLN A 193 5.37 -10.23 -4.28
C GLN A 193 5.62 -11.73 -4.45
N SER A 194 6.47 -12.35 -3.63
CA SER A 194 6.78 -13.78 -3.71
C SER A 194 5.54 -14.68 -3.56
N GLY A 195 4.49 -14.20 -2.89
CA GLY A 195 3.19 -14.87 -2.80
C GLY A 195 2.28 -14.73 -4.03
N GLY A 196 2.77 -14.10 -5.11
CA GLY A 196 2.09 -14.01 -6.40
C GLY A 196 1.33 -12.70 -6.66
N GLY A 197 1.64 -11.62 -5.93
CA GLY A 197 1.04 -10.32 -6.17
C GLY A 197 1.48 -9.69 -7.49
N LEU A 198 0.73 -8.67 -7.90
CA LEU A 198 0.95 -7.88 -9.12
C LEU A 198 1.22 -6.43 -8.74
N ALA A 199 2.20 -5.82 -9.40
CA ALA A 199 2.41 -4.37 -9.33
C ALA A 199 2.65 -3.81 -10.73
N GLY A 200 2.04 -2.67 -11.06
CA GLY A 200 2.17 -2.14 -12.41
C GLY A 200 1.65 -0.73 -12.61
N ALA A 201 1.64 -0.33 -13.87
CA ALA A 201 1.09 0.95 -14.31
C ALA A 201 0.13 0.74 -15.49
N ASP A 202 -1.01 1.41 -15.45
CA ASP A 202 -2.05 1.38 -16.48
C ASP A 202 -2.40 2.79 -16.95
N ASN A 203 -3.16 2.91 -18.03
CA ASN A 203 -3.82 4.15 -18.46
C ASN A 203 -2.88 5.36 -18.66
N GLY A 204 -1.61 5.13 -19.03
CA GLY A 204 -0.61 6.20 -19.18
C GLY A 204 -0.02 6.72 -17.86
N ALA A 205 -0.38 6.12 -16.72
CA ALA A 205 0.16 6.45 -15.41
C ALA A 205 1.57 5.89 -15.21
N LYS A 206 2.17 6.23 -14.07
CA LYS A 206 3.56 5.86 -13.76
C LYS A 206 3.65 5.15 -12.43
N LEU A 207 4.24 3.96 -12.44
CA LEU A 207 4.74 3.31 -11.23
C LEU A 207 6.20 3.74 -11.04
N LEU A 208 6.48 4.45 -9.95
CA LEU A 208 7.77 5.03 -9.65
C LEU A 208 8.52 4.14 -8.66
N LEU A 209 9.75 3.76 -8.99
CA LEU A 209 10.62 2.99 -8.11
C LEU A 209 11.44 3.94 -7.22
N GLY A 210 11.12 3.95 -5.93
CA GLY A 210 11.70 4.82 -4.89
C GLY A 210 13.07 4.38 -4.40
N SER A 211 13.63 5.16 -3.47
CA SER A 211 15.06 5.11 -3.17
C SER A 211 15.35 4.03 -2.14
N SER A 212 16.30 3.14 -2.45
CA SER A 212 16.66 2.01 -1.57
C SER A 212 15.47 1.08 -1.25
N GLY A 213 14.42 1.11 -2.08
CA GLY A 213 13.34 0.13 -2.04
C GLY A 213 13.77 -1.18 -2.72
N THR A 214 13.08 -2.27 -2.39
CA THR A 214 13.32 -3.58 -2.98
C THR A 214 11.98 -4.17 -3.44
N THR A 215 11.88 -4.56 -4.71
CA THR A 215 10.75 -5.35 -5.22
C THR A 215 11.20 -6.80 -5.37
N ILE A 216 10.52 -7.72 -4.68
CA ILE A 216 10.90 -9.14 -4.59
C ILE A 216 9.82 -10.00 -5.23
N GLY A 217 10.17 -10.83 -6.20
CA GLY A 217 9.27 -11.80 -6.82
C GLY A 217 8.11 -11.15 -7.61
N GLY A 218 7.15 -12.00 -7.99
CA GLY A 218 5.91 -11.57 -8.65
C GLY A 218 6.11 -10.93 -10.02
N GLU A 219 5.06 -10.22 -10.47
CA GLU A 219 5.02 -9.55 -11.77
C GLU A 219 5.07 -8.03 -11.62
N LEU A 220 5.94 -7.42 -12.42
CA LEU A 220 5.91 -6.01 -12.78
C LEU A 220 5.34 -5.85 -14.18
N TYR A 221 4.18 -5.20 -14.31
CA TYR A 221 3.47 -5.08 -15.59
C TYR A 221 3.18 -3.64 -15.98
N THR A 222 2.91 -3.43 -17.27
CA THR A 222 2.31 -2.19 -17.77
C THR A 222 1.22 -2.49 -18.79
N SER A 223 0.18 -1.67 -18.82
CA SER A 223 -0.88 -1.74 -19.82
C SER A 223 -1.33 -0.33 -20.25
N ASN A 224 -2.00 -0.23 -21.40
CA ASN A 224 -2.59 1.00 -21.93
C ASN A 224 -1.68 2.25 -21.85
N GLY A 225 -0.39 2.07 -22.14
CA GLY A 225 0.61 3.15 -22.14
C GLY A 225 1.21 3.51 -20.78
N GLY A 226 0.88 2.78 -19.71
CA GLY A 226 1.53 2.94 -18.40
C GLY A 226 3.03 2.65 -18.46
N GLN A 227 3.79 3.20 -17.50
CA GLN A 227 5.24 3.04 -17.44
C GLN A 227 5.71 2.72 -16.02
N ILE A 228 6.69 1.84 -15.91
CA ILE A 228 7.48 1.67 -14.69
C ILE A 228 8.74 2.52 -14.83
N ILE A 229 9.07 3.36 -13.85
CA ILE A 229 10.19 4.31 -13.94
C ILE A 229 11.12 4.13 -12.75
N ALA A 230 12.42 3.96 -13.01
CA ALA A 230 13.46 4.13 -12.01
C ALA A 230 13.53 5.60 -11.59
N HIS A 231 12.65 5.98 -10.66
CA HIS A 231 12.42 7.37 -10.28
C HIS A 231 13.55 7.92 -9.43
N THR A 232 14.21 7.07 -8.66
CA THR A 232 15.39 7.41 -7.86
C THR A 232 16.54 6.43 -8.09
N ASN A 233 17.59 6.51 -7.27
CA ASN A 233 18.74 5.62 -7.37
C ASN A 233 18.62 4.47 -6.39
N ASN A 234 19.20 3.34 -6.77
CA ASN A 234 19.38 2.16 -5.93
C ASN A 234 18.05 1.49 -5.51
N HIS A 235 17.05 1.47 -6.39
CA HIS A 235 15.98 0.49 -6.22
C HIS A 235 16.48 -0.89 -6.64
N HIS A 236 16.12 -1.93 -5.90
CA HIS A 236 16.53 -3.30 -6.15
C HIS A 236 15.36 -4.12 -6.70
N LEU A 237 15.61 -4.92 -7.74
CA LEU A 237 14.70 -5.96 -8.21
C LEU A 237 15.33 -7.33 -7.93
N ASP A 238 14.60 -8.19 -7.25
CA ASP A 238 15.03 -9.53 -6.87
C ASP A 238 13.97 -10.56 -7.29
N GLY A 239 14.26 -11.43 -8.27
CA GLY A 239 13.33 -12.50 -8.64
C GLY A 239 12.08 -12.06 -9.42
N VAL A 240 12.06 -10.85 -9.97
CA VAL A 240 10.88 -10.24 -10.62
C VAL A 240 10.69 -10.74 -12.07
N ASN A 241 9.44 -10.95 -12.48
CA ASN A 241 9.03 -11.08 -13.89
C ASN A 241 8.49 -9.75 -14.42
N LEU A 242 9.23 -9.11 -15.34
CA LEU A 242 8.81 -7.89 -16.04
C LEU A 242 8.07 -8.26 -17.33
N THR A 243 6.80 -7.89 -17.44
CA THR A 243 5.98 -8.01 -18.66
C THR A 243 5.64 -6.67 -19.29
N GLY A 244 6.04 -5.56 -18.66
CA GLY A 244 5.76 -4.20 -19.08
C GLY A 244 6.96 -3.39 -19.59
N ASP A 245 6.70 -2.10 -19.79
CA ASP A 245 7.68 -1.09 -20.18
C ASP A 245 8.32 -0.47 -18.93
N LEU A 246 9.60 -0.78 -18.73
CA LEU A 246 10.44 -0.21 -17.69
C LEU A 246 11.41 0.81 -18.28
N VAL A 247 11.44 2.00 -17.68
CA VAL A 247 12.28 3.12 -18.08
C VAL A 247 13.29 3.40 -16.98
N ILE A 248 14.56 3.44 -17.35
CA ILE A 248 15.65 3.98 -16.53
C ILE A 248 16.03 5.30 -17.19
N PRO A 249 15.53 6.46 -16.71
CA PRO A 249 15.89 7.75 -17.29
C PRO A 249 17.40 7.99 -17.22
N GLY A 250 17.90 8.95 -18.00
CA GLY A 250 19.17 9.58 -17.71
C GLY A 250 19.15 10.36 -16.40
N ASN A 251 20.12 11.25 -16.19
CA ASN A 251 20.31 12.00 -14.94
C ASN A 251 20.94 11.19 -13.79
N GLY A 252 21.75 10.19 -14.11
CA GLY A 252 22.49 9.40 -13.13
C GLY A 252 21.65 8.31 -12.45
N ARG A 253 20.50 7.92 -13.04
CA ARG A 253 19.62 6.90 -12.45
C ARG A 253 20.27 5.53 -12.51
N THR A 254 20.12 4.79 -11.42
CA THR A 254 20.61 3.41 -11.31
C THR A 254 19.51 2.52 -10.75
N LEU A 255 19.12 1.51 -11.52
CA LEU A 255 18.32 0.38 -11.07
C LEU A 255 19.23 -0.84 -10.86
N ILE A 256 19.03 -1.57 -9.77
CA ILE A 256 19.86 -2.71 -9.39
C ILE A 256 19.06 -4.00 -9.52
N ILE A 257 19.68 -5.04 -10.05
CA ILE A 257 19.16 -6.40 -10.12
C ILE A 257 20.02 -7.29 -9.22
N ASP A 258 19.39 -7.96 -8.25
CA ASP A 258 20.09 -8.77 -7.24
C ASP A 258 20.07 -10.27 -7.51
N SER A 259 19.18 -10.75 -8.38
CA SER A 259 19.07 -12.18 -8.68
C SER A 259 18.52 -12.45 -10.09
N THR A 260 17.92 -13.64 -10.29
CA THR A 260 17.28 -13.98 -11.57
C THR A 260 16.19 -12.98 -11.88
N PHE A 261 16.24 -12.42 -13.08
CA PHE A 261 15.29 -11.43 -13.57
C PHE A 261 14.72 -11.91 -14.90
N GLN A 262 13.40 -12.04 -14.98
CA GLN A 262 12.72 -12.44 -16.21
C GLN A 262 12.23 -11.20 -16.94
N ASN A 263 12.83 -10.88 -18.08
CA ASN A 263 12.40 -9.80 -18.96
C ASN A 263 11.56 -10.35 -20.11
N ASN A 264 10.25 -10.16 -20.06
CA ASN A 264 9.33 -10.41 -21.17
C ASN A 264 8.78 -9.11 -21.79
N GLY A 265 9.16 -7.95 -21.25
CA GLY A 265 8.75 -6.62 -21.71
C GLY A 265 9.89 -5.84 -22.36
N THR A 266 9.89 -4.52 -22.15
CA THR A 266 10.94 -3.62 -22.66
C THR A 266 11.60 -2.89 -21.52
N ILE A 267 12.93 -2.91 -21.47
CA ILE A 267 13.74 -2.01 -20.63
C ILE A 267 14.36 -0.95 -21.53
N SER A 268 14.07 0.32 -21.26
CA SER A 268 14.66 1.46 -21.96
C SER A 268 15.60 2.23 -21.05
N ILE A 269 16.88 2.30 -21.40
CA ILE A 269 17.92 2.98 -20.62
C ILE A 269 18.30 4.30 -21.31
N ASN A 270 18.12 5.40 -20.58
CA ASN A 270 18.27 6.78 -21.03
C ASN A 270 17.44 7.18 -22.28
N PRO A 271 16.15 6.77 -22.38
CA PRO A 271 15.34 7.11 -23.56
C PRO A 271 15.07 8.61 -23.72
N ASP A 272 15.31 9.42 -22.68
CA ASP A 272 15.27 10.88 -22.68
C ASP A 272 16.49 11.54 -23.34
N LEU A 273 17.47 10.75 -23.81
CA LEU A 273 18.69 11.22 -24.48
C LEU A 273 19.44 12.26 -23.65
N ASN A 274 19.57 11.99 -22.36
CA ASN A 274 20.33 12.84 -21.46
C ASN A 274 21.83 12.54 -21.57
N VAL A 275 22.67 13.56 -21.34
CA VAL A 275 24.14 13.41 -21.26
C VAL A 275 24.60 12.82 -19.92
N PHE A 276 23.68 12.67 -18.96
CA PHE A 276 23.91 11.98 -17.71
C PHE A 276 23.37 10.55 -17.78
N ASN A 277 24.19 9.61 -17.31
CA ASN A 277 23.99 8.18 -17.47
C ASN A 277 22.65 7.66 -16.92
N GLY A 278 21.97 6.78 -17.66
CA GLY A 278 21.05 5.78 -17.12
C GLY A 278 21.77 4.44 -16.96
N VAL A 279 21.56 3.74 -15.86
CA VAL A 279 22.30 2.52 -15.51
C VAL A 279 21.38 1.41 -15.04
N LEU A 280 21.50 0.24 -15.67
CA LEU A 280 21.04 -1.03 -15.11
C LEU A 280 22.26 -1.78 -14.55
N ARG A 281 22.26 -2.07 -13.25
CA ARG A 281 23.40 -2.63 -12.52
C ARG A 281 23.07 -4.01 -11.94
N PHE A 282 24.03 -4.92 -12.00
CA PHE A 282 24.01 -6.23 -11.36
C PHE A 282 25.13 -6.24 -10.32
N ASP A 283 24.77 -6.24 -9.03
CA ASP A 283 25.75 -6.21 -7.94
C ASP A 283 26.21 -7.61 -7.51
N THR A 284 25.41 -8.62 -7.85
CA THR A 284 25.62 -10.04 -7.60
C THR A 284 25.55 -10.83 -8.91
N ASP A 285 25.80 -12.14 -8.83
CA ASP A 285 25.55 -13.03 -9.96
C ASP A 285 24.05 -13.06 -10.27
N ALA A 286 23.70 -12.84 -11.54
CA ALA A 286 22.33 -12.74 -11.99
C ALA A 286 22.13 -13.41 -13.35
N THR A 287 20.91 -13.85 -13.61
CA THR A 287 20.52 -14.39 -14.92
C THR A 287 19.41 -13.54 -15.50
N ILE A 288 19.58 -13.09 -16.75
CA ILE A 288 18.51 -12.41 -17.48
C ILE A 288 17.82 -13.45 -18.37
N GLN A 289 16.55 -13.72 -18.08
CA GLN A 289 15.74 -14.66 -18.86
C GLN A 289 14.62 -13.93 -19.61
N GLY A 290 13.87 -14.67 -20.42
CA GLY A 290 12.71 -14.16 -21.15
C GLY A 290 13.02 -13.71 -22.58
N ASN A 291 11.99 -13.22 -23.26
CA ASN A 291 12.03 -12.86 -24.68
C ASN A 291 11.93 -11.34 -24.91
N GLY A 292 12.06 -10.54 -23.85
CA GLY A 292 11.97 -9.09 -23.87
C GLY A 292 13.17 -8.40 -24.51
N THR A 293 13.13 -7.08 -24.52
CA THR A 293 14.19 -6.22 -25.10
C THR A 293 14.82 -5.35 -24.02
N ILE A 294 16.12 -5.10 -24.14
CA ILE A 294 16.83 -4.03 -23.41
C ILE A 294 17.41 -3.08 -24.46
N SER A 295 16.94 -1.83 -24.46
CA SER A 295 17.32 -0.79 -25.41
C SER A 295 18.17 0.28 -24.70
N LEU A 296 19.36 0.55 -25.23
CA LEU A 296 20.28 1.56 -24.72
C LEU A 296 20.26 2.76 -25.65
N PHE A 297 19.98 3.95 -25.12
CA PHE A 297 19.89 5.19 -25.87
C PHE A 297 21.04 6.12 -25.48
N SER A 298 21.87 6.50 -26.46
CA SER A 298 23.01 7.41 -26.25
C SER A 298 22.69 8.81 -26.77
N ALA A 299 23.07 9.83 -26.00
CA ALA A 299 23.01 11.24 -26.36
C ALA A 299 24.30 11.74 -27.05
N GLY A 300 25.27 10.84 -27.26
CA GLY A 300 26.54 11.13 -27.92
C GLY A 300 27.76 10.50 -27.25
N ASP A 301 27.63 10.00 -26.02
CA ASP A 301 28.67 9.28 -25.27
C ASP A 301 28.25 7.83 -24.97
N PHE A 302 29.22 6.91 -24.94
CA PHE A 302 29.00 5.52 -24.52
C PHE A 302 28.63 5.39 -23.03
N GLY A 303 28.87 6.44 -22.24
CA GLY A 303 28.49 6.53 -20.84
C GLY A 303 26.99 6.74 -20.60
N ASP A 304 26.28 7.28 -21.58
CA ASP A 304 24.91 7.77 -21.45
C ASP A 304 23.88 6.69 -21.08
N ALA A 305 24.08 5.46 -21.56
CA ALA A 305 23.26 4.30 -21.22
C ALA A 305 24.15 3.09 -20.99
N ARG A 306 24.04 2.45 -19.82
CA ARG A 306 24.98 1.39 -19.42
C ARG A 306 24.29 0.19 -18.78
N LEU A 307 24.82 -0.98 -19.13
CA LEU A 307 24.68 -2.21 -18.36
C LEU A 307 25.97 -2.39 -17.55
N LEU A 308 25.87 -2.54 -16.22
CA LEU A 308 27.03 -2.73 -15.35
C LEU A 308 26.94 -4.02 -14.57
N THR A 309 28.03 -4.78 -14.57
CA THR A 309 28.09 -6.09 -13.92
C THR A 309 29.26 -6.11 -12.95
N ASN A 310 28.97 -6.20 -11.65
CA ASN A 310 29.96 -6.50 -10.62
C ASN A 310 30.03 -8.02 -10.34
N GLY A 311 28.94 -8.74 -10.62
CA GLY A 311 28.88 -10.21 -10.67
C GLY A 311 28.90 -10.77 -12.09
N VAL A 312 28.72 -12.09 -12.22
CA VAL A 312 28.54 -12.78 -13.51
C VAL A 312 27.09 -12.64 -13.96
N VAL A 313 26.88 -12.13 -15.18
CA VAL A 313 25.57 -12.10 -15.81
C VAL A 313 25.51 -13.14 -16.92
N THR A 314 24.51 -14.03 -16.85
CA THR A 314 24.26 -15.09 -17.84
C THR A 314 22.95 -14.89 -18.57
#